data_AF-A0A2W7MT11-F1
#
_entry.id   AF-A0A2W7MT11-F1
#
_cell.length_a   1.000
_cell.length_b   1.000
_cell.length_c   1.000
_cell.angle_alpha   90.00
_cell.angle_beta   90.00
_cell.angle_gamma   90.00
#
_symmetry.space_group_name_H-M   'P 1'
#
loop_
_entity.id
_entity.type
_entity.pdbx_description
1 polymer ?
#
loop_
_entity_poly.entity_id
_entity_poly.type
_entity_poly.pdbx_seq_one_letter_code
_entity_poly.pdbx_strand_id
1 'polypeptide(L)'
;MTEKLTVMLYVIIGLVMVLIALIVVNRRIGSWMTEKYGKTALEKVLFVRGGVCRNQVIQVIREITLQRLSDEEALDYFLKIKGLQVVGLTGPVGYWMRRYLMTGTRARLTYFEQVKFYEAFLNFVPQECHQSKTEYTSLSTFPLTEATQELIRNPSLMRTLAFTGTGD
;
A
#
# COMPACT_ATOMS: atom_id res chain seq x y z
N MET A 1 22.21 48.13 27.99
CA MET A 1 21.15 47.86 26.99
C MET A 1 21.30 46.47 26.36
N THR A 2 22.54 46.01 26.13
CA THR A 2 22.89 44.69 25.59
C THR A 2 22.43 43.50 26.45
N GLU A 3 22.53 43.60 27.78
CA GLU A 3 22.13 42.51 28.70
C GLU A 3 20.63 42.17 28.65
N LYS A 4 19.76 43.17 28.50
CA LYS A 4 18.31 42.93 28.36
C LYS A 4 17.99 42.24 27.03
N LEU A 5 18.79 42.52 26.01
CA LEU A 5 18.65 41.99 24.66
C LEU A 5 19.12 40.53 24.59
N THR A 6 20.21 40.18 25.29
CA THR A 6 20.67 38.79 25.41
C THR A 6 19.68 37.94 26.21
N VAL A 7 19.14 38.46 27.32
CA VAL A 7 18.12 37.76 28.11
C VAL A 7 16.84 37.52 27.29
N MET A 8 16.35 38.53 26.55
CA MET A 8 15.21 38.35 25.64
C MET A 8 15.48 37.31 24.54
N LEU A 9 16.69 37.28 23.97
CA LEU A 9 17.08 36.29 22.96
C LEU A 9 17.01 34.87 23.51
N TYR A 10 17.55 34.61 24.70
CA TYR A 10 17.51 33.28 25.32
C TYR A 10 16.08 32.81 25.61
N VAL A 11 15.20 33.72 26.05
CA VAL A 11 13.78 33.40 26.27
C VAL A 11 13.10 32.98 24.96
N ILE A 12 13.34 33.72 23.87
CA ILE A 12 12.78 33.39 22.56
C ILE A 12 13.30 32.04 22.07
N ILE A 13 14.61 31.78 22.17
CA ILE A 13 15.20 30.50 21.78
C ILE A 13 14.60 29.35 22.60
N GLY A 14 14.43 29.53 23.92
CA GLY A 14 13.78 28.55 24.78
C GLY A 14 12.35 28.24 24.34
N LEU A 15 11.58 29.27 23.99
CA LEU A 15 10.20 29.12 23.54
C LEU A 15 10.11 28.39 22.20
N VAL A 16 11.00 28.71 21.26
CA VAL A 16 11.09 28.02 19.96
C VAL A 16 11.46 26.54 20.15
N MET A 17 12.41 26.23 21.03
CA MET A 17 12.79 24.84 21.32
C MET A 17 11.64 24.02 21.91
N VAL A 18 10.85 24.61 22.81
CA VAL A 18 9.64 23.98 23.36
C VAL A 18 8.60 23.73 22.26
N LEU A 19 8.38 24.70 21.36
CA LEU A 19 7.43 24.57 20.26
C LEU A 19 7.84 23.45 19.29
N ILE A 20 9.12 23.36 18.94
CA ILE A 20 9.67 22.29 18.10
C ILE A 20 9.49 20.93 18.79
N ALA A 21 9.80 20.83 20.08
CA ALA A 21 9.63 19.60 20.84
C ALA A 21 8.17 19.12 20.82
N LEU A 22 7.21 20.03 21.03
CA LEU A 22 5.77 19.71 20.94
C LEU A 22 5.37 19.20 19.56
N ILE A 23 5.88 19.81 18.48
CA ILE A 23 5.60 19.38 17.10
C ILE A 23 6.17 17.98 16.84
N VAL A 24 7.40 17.70 17.28
CA VAL A 24 8.05 16.39 17.10
C VAL A 24 7.29 15.30 17.86
N VAL A 25 6.94 15.56 19.12
CA VAL A 25 6.20 14.62 19.96
C VAL A 25 4.81 14.35 19.35
N ASN A 26 4.09 15.39 18.94
CA ASN A 26 2.77 15.23 18.33
C ASN A 26 2.82 14.42 17.03
N ARG A 27 3.84 14.65 16.18
CA ARG A 27 4.05 13.85 14.96
C ARG A 27 4.30 12.38 15.25
N ARG A 28 5.11 12.08 16.29
CA ARG A 28 5.46 10.69 16.65
C ARG A 28 4.28 9.95 17.25
N ILE A 29 3.56 10.56 18.19
CA ILE A 29 2.37 9.98 18.82
C ILE A 29 1.24 9.82 17.78
N GLY A 30 1.04 10.81 16.92
CA GLY A 30 0.04 10.77 15.87
C GLY A 30 0.24 9.60 14.91
N SER A 31 1.48 9.24 14.57
CA SER A 31 1.80 8.07 13.73
C SER A 31 1.35 6.77 14.40
N TRP A 32 1.73 6.58 15.67
CA TRP A 32 1.38 5.38 16.43
C TRP A 32 -0.14 5.22 16.63
N MET A 33 -0.83 6.32 16.94
CA MET A 33 -2.29 6.32 17.07
C MET A 33 -2.98 6.01 15.74
N THR A 34 -2.48 6.58 14.65
CA THR A 34 -3.02 6.35 13.30
C THR A 34 -2.96 4.87 12.96
N GLU A 35 -1.83 4.22 13.23
CA GLU A 35 -1.68 2.81 12.95
C GLU A 35 -2.62 1.96 13.80
N LYS A 36 -2.67 2.17 15.12
CA LYS A 36 -3.47 1.35 16.02
C LYS A 36 -4.97 1.55 15.81
N TYR A 37 -5.44 2.79 15.85
CA TYR A 37 -6.87 3.08 15.77
C TYR A 37 -7.40 2.98 14.34
N GLY A 38 -6.63 3.43 13.35
CA GLY A 38 -7.01 3.38 11.95
C GLY A 38 -7.11 1.95 11.43
N LYS A 39 -6.11 1.11 11.72
CA LYS A 39 -6.12 -0.31 11.35
C LYS A 39 -7.30 -1.04 11.99
N THR A 40 -7.49 -0.91 13.31
CA THR A 40 -8.60 -1.59 13.99
C THR A 40 -9.97 -1.11 13.52
N ALA A 41 -10.14 0.18 13.24
CA ALA A 41 -11.40 0.69 12.69
C ALA A 41 -11.69 0.09 11.31
N LEU A 42 -10.66 0.01 10.47
CA LEU A 42 -10.80 -0.50 9.11
C LEU A 42 -10.99 -2.01 9.05
N GLU A 43 -10.33 -2.76 9.93
CA GLU A 43 -10.55 -4.20 10.10
C GLU A 43 -12.01 -4.50 10.47
N LYS A 44 -12.63 -3.69 11.35
CA LYS A 44 -14.05 -3.86 11.70
C LYS A 44 -14.99 -3.61 10.51
N VAL A 45 -14.61 -2.73 9.59
CA VAL A 45 -15.39 -2.43 8.38
C VAL A 45 -15.23 -3.54 7.34
N LEU A 46 -14.00 -4.01 7.11
CA LEU A 46 -13.69 -4.99 6.07
C LEU A 46 -13.95 -6.44 6.51
N PHE A 47 -13.87 -6.74 7.81
CA PHE A 47 -14.02 -8.08 8.36
C PHE A 47 -15.18 -8.14 9.37
N VAL A 48 -16.41 -8.01 8.89
CA VAL A 48 -17.62 -8.05 9.73
C VAL A 48 -17.74 -9.37 10.50
N ARG A 49 -17.27 -10.48 9.93
CA ARG A 49 -17.24 -11.82 10.54
C ARG A 49 -15.97 -12.14 11.36
N GLY A 50 -15.08 -11.17 11.56
CA GLY A 50 -13.92 -11.32 12.45
C GLY A 50 -12.75 -12.14 11.88
N GLY A 51 -12.01 -12.82 12.77
CA GLY A 51 -10.64 -13.31 12.53
C GLY A 51 -10.46 -14.40 11.46
N VAL A 52 -11.51 -15.17 11.14
CA VAL A 52 -11.41 -16.25 10.15
C VAL A 52 -11.18 -15.69 8.74
N CYS A 53 -11.94 -14.66 8.35
CA CYS A 53 -11.75 -14.03 7.03
C CYS A 53 -10.39 -13.31 6.95
N ARG A 54 -9.94 -12.71 8.06
CA ARG A 54 -8.63 -12.08 8.15
C ARG A 54 -7.50 -13.08 7.84
N ASN A 55 -7.53 -14.25 8.46
CA ASN A 55 -6.48 -15.26 8.27
C ASN A 55 -6.48 -15.85 6.85
N GLN A 56 -7.66 -16.01 6.23
CA GLN A 56 -7.77 -16.44 4.83
C GLN A 56 -7.15 -15.42 3.88
N VAL A 57 -7.43 -14.13 4.07
CA VAL A 57 -6.82 -13.07 3.26
C VAL A 57 -5.30 -13.07 3.39
N ILE A 58 -4.79 -13.21 4.61
CA ILE A 58 -3.34 -13.29 4.85
C ILE A 58 -2.74 -14.49 4.13
N GLN A 59 -3.39 -15.66 4.21
CA GLN A 59 -2.91 -16.87 3.55
C GLN A 59 -2.84 -16.70 2.02
N VAL A 60 -3.90 -16.17 1.40
CA VAL A 60 -3.93 -15.92 -0.06
C VAL A 60 -2.83 -14.96 -0.47
N ILE A 61 -2.58 -13.89 0.29
CA ILE A 61 -1.50 -12.94 -0.02
C ILE A 61 -0.13 -13.59 0.16
N ARG A 62 0.04 -14.47 1.17
CA ARG A 62 1.29 -15.23 1.34
C ARG A 62 1.52 -16.19 0.19
N GLU A 63 0.49 -16.81 -0.36
CA GLU A 63 0.60 -17.65 -1.56
C GLU A 63 1.02 -16.81 -2.78
N ILE A 64 0.37 -15.67 -2.99
CA ILE A 64 0.70 -14.74 -4.09
C ILE A 64 2.16 -14.25 -4.01
N THR A 65 2.63 -13.96 -2.79
CA THR A 65 3.95 -13.39 -2.53
C THR A 65 5.02 -14.42 -2.21
N LEU A 66 4.72 -15.72 -2.34
CA LEU A 66 5.64 -16.82 -2.02
C LEU A 66 6.24 -16.69 -0.60
N GLN A 67 5.40 -16.31 0.37
CA GLN A 67 5.75 -16.09 1.78
C GLN A 67 6.80 -14.99 2.04
N ARG A 68 7.08 -14.14 1.05
CA ARG A 68 8.01 -13.01 1.19
C ARG A 68 7.53 -11.98 2.20
N LEU A 69 6.22 -11.78 2.31
CA LEU A 69 5.62 -10.82 3.23
C LEU A 69 5.25 -11.48 4.56
N SER A 70 5.51 -10.77 5.65
CA SER A 70 4.98 -11.12 6.96
C SER A 70 3.46 -10.97 7.02
N ASP A 71 2.82 -11.66 7.96
CA ASP A 71 1.36 -11.57 8.17
C ASP A 71 0.91 -10.12 8.42
N GLU A 72 1.73 -9.31 9.10
CA GLU A 72 1.44 -7.89 9.33
C GLU A 72 1.52 -7.05 8.06
N GLU A 73 2.50 -7.29 7.21
CA GLU A 73 2.68 -6.59 5.93
C GLU A 73 1.62 -6.97 4.92
N ALA A 74 1.30 -8.26 4.82
CA ALA A 74 0.23 -8.78 3.97
C ALA A 74 -1.11 -8.13 4.34
N LEU A 75 -1.40 -8.07 5.65
CA LEU A 75 -2.62 -7.45 6.15
C LEU A 75 -2.62 -5.92 5.96
N ASP A 76 -1.53 -5.22 6.26
CA ASP A 76 -1.41 -3.77 6.04
C ASP A 76 -1.64 -3.41 4.57
N TYR A 77 -1.06 -4.19 3.66
CA TYR A 77 -1.24 -4.02 2.22
C TYR A 77 -2.71 -4.19 1.82
N PHE A 78 -3.33 -5.31 2.21
CA PHE A 78 -4.73 -5.58 1.90
C PHE A 78 -5.66 -4.48 2.43
N LEU A 79 -5.52 -4.14 3.70
CA LEU A 79 -6.34 -3.15 4.38
C LEU A 79 -6.24 -1.80 3.67
N LYS A 80 -5.05 -1.35 3.28
CA LYS A 80 -4.90 -0.06 2.59
C LYS A 80 -5.53 -0.07 1.21
N ILE A 81 -5.26 -1.08 0.39
CA ILE A 81 -5.79 -1.12 -0.99
C ILE A 81 -7.32 -1.28 -0.98
N LYS A 82 -7.86 -2.25 -0.22
CA LYS A 82 -9.30 -2.45 -0.12
C LYS A 82 -10.00 -1.37 0.68
N GLY A 83 -9.34 -0.87 1.71
CA GLY A 83 -9.85 0.25 2.50
C GLY A 83 -10.03 1.50 1.66
N LEU A 84 -9.08 1.88 0.79
CA LEU A 84 -9.27 2.99 -0.14
C LEU A 84 -10.51 2.79 -1.04
N GLN A 85 -10.70 1.57 -1.55
CA GLN A 85 -11.83 1.25 -2.41
C GLN A 85 -13.18 1.36 -1.67
N VAL A 86 -13.26 0.88 -0.43
CA VAL A 86 -14.51 0.91 0.36
C VAL A 86 -14.79 2.30 0.94
N VAL A 87 -13.76 3.00 1.42
CA VAL A 87 -13.89 4.34 2.03
C VAL A 87 -14.38 5.40 1.05
N GLY A 88 -14.05 5.27 -0.24
CA GLY A 88 -14.61 6.14 -1.27
C GLY A 88 -16.12 5.97 -1.48
N LEU A 89 -16.69 4.85 -1.02
CA LEU A 89 -18.07 4.44 -1.31
C LEU A 89 -19.02 4.59 -0.11
N THR A 90 -18.54 4.63 1.14
CA THR A 90 -19.38 4.41 2.34
C THR A 90 -19.41 5.54 3.39
N GLY A 91 -19.56 6.81 2.98
CA GLY A 91 -19.92 7.91 3.89
C GLY A 91 -18.78 8.51 4.74
N PRO A 92 -19.07 9.26 5.82
CA PRO A 92 -18.06 10.02 6.56
C PRO A 92 -17.09 9.10 7.30
N VAL A 93 -15.86 9.06 6.82
CA VAL A 93 -14.78 8.23 7.36
C VAL A 93 -14.14 8.91 8.57
N GLY A 94 -13.98 8.15 9.66
CA GLY A 94 -13.28 8.63 10.85
C GLY A 94 -11.86 9.12 10.55
N TYR A 95 -11.46 10.23 11.19
CA TYR A 95 -10.17 10.90 10.97
C TYR A 95 -8.97 9.94 10.96
N TRP A 96 -8.91 9.02 11.94
CA TRP A 96 -7.81 8.05 12.07
C TRP A 96 -7.78 7.02 10.93
N MET A 97 -8.93 6.58 10.44
CA MET A 97 -9.02 5.66 9.31
C MET A 97 -8.55 6.36 8.02
N ARG A 98 -9.02 7.59 7.79
CA ARG A 98 -8.54 8.41 6.66
C ARG A 98 -7.04 8.62 6.73
N ARG A 99 -6.52 8.98 7.91
CA ARG A 99 -5.08 9.23 8.10
C ARG A 99 -4.26 7.95 7.88
N TYR A 100 -4.76 6.79 8.31
CA TYR A 100 -4.10 5.50 8.10
C TYR A 100 -4.05 5.11 6.63
N LEU A 101 -5.15 5.26 5.89
CA LEU A 101 -5.21 4.99 4.45
C LEU A 101 -4.30 5.91 3.63
N MET A 102 -4.06 7.13 4.10
CA MET A 102 -3.13 8.07 3.45
C MET A 102 -1.65 7.76 3.75
N THR A 103 -1.36 6.80 4.63
CA THR A 103 0.01 6.31 4.81
C THR A 103 0.36 5.27 3.76
N GLY A 104 1.60 5.30 3.26
CA GLY A 104 2.10 4.28 2.33
C GLY A 104 2.04 2.88 2.95
N THR A 105 1.87 1.86 2.12
CA THR A 105 1.93 0.46 2.57
C THR A 105 3.33 0.12 3.08
N ARG A 106 3.43 -0.72 4.10
CA ARG A 106 4.72 -1.20 4.60
C ARG A 106 5.47 -2.06 3.57
N ALA A 107 4.70 -2.80 2.77
CA ALA A 107 5.20 -3.65 1.71
C ALA A 107 4.80 -3.13 0.33
N ARG A 108 5.65 -3.40 -0.65
CA ARG A 108 5.37 -3.19 -2.07
C ARG A 108 5.31 -4.55 -2.77
N LEU A 109 4.21 -4.80 -3.45
CA LEU A 109 4.06 -5.94 -4.35
C LEU A 109 4.75 -5.65 -5.68
N THR A 110 5.34 -6.70 -6.28
CA THR A 110 5.79 -6.68 -7.67
C THR A 110 4.59 -6.57 -8.61
N TYR A 111 4.81 -6.21 -9.87
CA TYR A 111 3.72 -6.11 -10.85
C TYR A 111 2.91 -7.41 -10.96
N PHE A 112 3.58 -8.56 -11.07
CA PHE A 112 2.90 -9.86 -11.15
C PHE A 112 2.11 -10.21 -9.88
N GLU A 113 2.67 -9.90 -8.70
CA GLU A 113 1.96 -10.08 -7.43
C GLU A 113 0.72 -9.16 -7.36
N GLN A 114 0.80 -7.94 -7.88
CA GLN A 114 -0.34 -7.01 -7.93
C GLN A 114 -1.45 -7.53 -8.84
N VAL A 115 -1.12 -8.04 -10.03
CA VAL A 115 -2.11 -8.62 -10.94
C VAL A 115 -2.86 -9.76 -10.25
N LYS A 116 -2.13 -10.71 -9.66
CA LYS A 116 -2.73 -11.83 -8.90
C LYS A 116 -3.55 -11.36 -7.71
N PHE A 117 -3.09 -10.32 -7.01
CA PHE A 117 -3.83 -9.72 -5.90
C PHE A 117 -5.17 -9.15 -6.38
N TYR A 118 -5.17 -8.41 -7.48
CA TYR A 118 -6.40 -7.86 -8.03
C TYR A 118 -7.33 -8.96 -8.54
N GLU A 119 -6.82 -9.99 -9.23
CA GLU A 119 -7.62 -11.16 -9.61
C GLU A 119 -8.28 -11.82 -8.40
N ALA A 120 -7.51 -12.05 -7.32
CA ALA A 120 -8.01 -12.73 -6.12
C ALA A 120 -9.03 -11.90 -5.35
N PHE A 121 -8.90 -10.57 -5.34
CA PHE A 121 -9.70 -9.71 -4.46
C PHE A 121 -10.61 -8.72 -5.19
N LEU A 122 -10.67 -8.67 -6.52
CA LEU A 122 -11.44 -7.65 -7.27
C LEU A 122 -12.87 -7.51 -6.73
N ASN A 123 -13.53 -8.65 -6.54
CA ASN A 123 -14.92 -8.77 -6.08
C ASN A 123 -15.04 -9.03 -4.57
N PHE A 124 -14.05 -8.62 -3.78
CA PHE A 124 -14.11 -8.78 -2.32
C PHE A 124 -15.32 -8.04 -1.73
N VAL A 125 -16.24 -8.79 -1.14
CA VAL A 125 -17.38 -8.26 -0.39
C VAL A 125 -17.09 -8.39 1.11
N PRO A 126 -17.12 -7.30 1.91
CA PRO A 126 -16.81 -7.34 3.36
C PRO A 126 -17.66 -8.32 4.20
N GLN A 127 -18.78 -8.78 3.67
CA GLN A 127 -19.71 -9.70 4.32
C GLN A 127 -19.40 -11.17 4.01
N GLU A 128 -18.63 -11.45 2.95
CA GLU A 128 -18.29 -12.79 2.50
C GLU A 128 -16.85 -13.13 2.89
N CYS A 129 -16.68 -14.18 3.71
CA CYS A 129 -15.37 -14.81 3.87
C CYS A 129 -15.01 -15.42 2.52
N HIS A 130 -13.98 -14.88 1.87
CA HIS A 130 -13.55 -15.31 0.54
C HIS A 130 -13.24 -16.82 0.54
N GLN A 131 -14.17 -17.62 0.02
CA GLN A 131 -13.90 -18.99 -0.42
C GLN A 131 -13.43 -18.94 -1.87
N SER A 132 -12.36 -18.19 -2.14
CA SER A 132 -11.71 -18.26 -3.45
C SER A 132 -10.93 -19.58 -3.50
N LYS A 133 -11.62 -20.68 -3.87
CA LYS A 133 -10.99 -21.74 -4.65
C LYS A 133 -10.80 -21.20 -6.06
N THR A 134 -9.89 -20.26 -6.23
CA THR A 134 -9.35 -20.01 -7.57
C THR A 134 -8.29 -21.07 -7.74
N GLU A 135 -8.66 -22.14 -8.43
CA GLU A 135 -7.74 -23.15 -8.93
C GLU A 135 -6.61 -22.41 -9.63
N TYR A 136 -5.44 -22.36 -9.01
CA TYR A 136 -4.23 -21.82 -9.62
C TYR A 136 -3.85 -22.78 -10.75
N THR A 137 -4.51 -22.63 -11.90
CA THR A 137 -3.97 -23.12 -13.16
C THR A 137 -2.66 -22.36 -13.32
N SER A 138 -1.56 -23.11 -13.22
CA SER A 138 -0.21 -22.62 -13.47
C SER A 138 -0.21 -21.79 -14.74
N LEU A 139 -0.05 -20.48 -14.60
CA LEU A 139 0.17 -19.55 -15.72
C LEU A 139 1.63 -19.70 -16.21
N SER A 140 2.01 -20.92 -16.58
CA SER A 140 3.01 -21.17 -17.60
C SER A 140 2.25 -21.30 -18.91
N THR A 141 2.64 -20.51 -19.91
CA THR A 141 1.98 -20.32 -21.23
C THR A 141 1.13 -19.05 -21.30
N PHE A 142 1.78 -17.89 -21.15
CA PHE A 142 1.48 -16.83 -22.11
C PHE A 142 2.02 -17.32 -23.46
N PRO A 143 1.25 -17.35 -24.56
CA PRO A 143 1.87 -17.50 -25.87
C PRO A 143 2.73 -16.26 -26.06
N LEU A 144 4.05 -16.43 -26.05
CA LEU A 144 4.97 -15.45 -26.59
C LEU A 144 4.52 -15.26 -28.04
N THR A 145 3.82 -14.15 -28.33
CA THR A 145 3.46 -13.78 -29.71
C THR A 145 4.72 -13.87 -30.56
N GLU A 146 4.62 -14.47 -31.76
CA GLU A 146 5.77 -14.76 -32.64
C GLU A 146 6.71 -13.56 -32.84
N ALA A 147 6.17 -12.35 -32.80
CA ALA A 147 6.92 -11.09 -32.83
C ALA A 147 8.01 -10.97 -31.75
N THR A 148 7.75 -11.46 -30.53
CA THR A 148 8.74 -11.46 -29.44
C THR A 148 9.79 -12.56 -29.59
N GLN A 149 9.47 -13.70 -30.22
CA GLN A 149 10.46 -14.76 -30.47
C GLN A 149 11.39 -14.41 -31.64
N GLU A 150 10.90 -13.74 -32.68
CA GLU A 150 11.76 -13.23 -33.76
C GLU A 150 12.73 -12.16 -33.28
N LEU A 151 12.27 -11.25 -32.40
CA LEU A 151 13.12 -10.19 -31.85
C LEU A 151 14.26 -10.72 -30.97
N ILE A 152 14.02 -11.84 -30.26
CA ILE A 152 15.05 -12.53 -29.46
C ILE A 152 15.98 -13.36 -30.35
N ARG A 153 15.46 -13.95 -31.44
CA ARG A 153 16.25 -14.78 -32.37
C ARG A 153 17.18 -13.94 -33.26
N ASN A 154 16.85 -12.66 -33.51
CA ASN A 154 17.65 -11.81 -34.39
C ASN A 154 17.87 -10.40 -33.81
N PRO A 155 18.91 -10.20 -32.97
CA PRO A 155 19.19 -8.91 -32.33
C PRO A 155 19.58 -7.80 -33.33
N SER A 156 19.77 -8.13 -34.61
CA SER A 156 20.05 -7.18 -35.69
C SER A 156 18.81 -6.34 -36.10
N LEU A 157 17.59 -6.78 -35.78
CA LEU A 157 16.35 -6.04 -36.09
C LEU A 157 16.08 -4.84 -35.17
N MET A 158 16.75 -4.74 -34.01
CA MET A 158 16.66 -3.56 -33.15
C MET A 158 17.17 -2.28 -33.81
N ARG A 159 18.04 -2.40 -34.83
CA ARG A 159 18.69 -1.24 -35.45
C ARG A 159 17.83 -0.58 -36.53
N THR A 160 16.76 -1.23 -37.01
CA THR A 160 15.92 -0.70 -38.10
C THR A 160 14.70 0.10 -37.60
N LEU A 161 14.16 -0.23 -36.42
CA LEU A 161 12.99 0.49 -35.87
C LEU A 161 13.35 1.82 -35.17
N ALA A 162 14.64 2.05 -34.89
CA ALA A 162 15.11 3.31 -34.31
C ALA A 162 15.36 4.42 -35.37
N PHE A 163 15.18 4.14 -36.67
CA PHE A 163 15.57 5.06 -37.76
C PHE A 163 14.42 5.51 -38.68
N THR A 164 13.17 5.14 -38.44
CA THR A 164 12.02 5.59 -39.24
C THR A 164 11.04 6.42 -38.41
N GLY A 165 11.57 7.41 -37.70
CA GLY A 165 10.81 8.35 -36.87
C GLY A 165 11.18 9.81 -37.14
N THR A 166 11.34 10.19 -38.41
CA THR A 166 11.44 11.60 -38.85
C THR A 166 10.95 11.73 -40.31
N GLY A 167 9.95 12.59 -40.53
CA GLY A 167 9.30 12.89 -41.82
C GLY A 167 8.07 12.00 -42.06
N ASP A 168 6.83 12.49 -42.08
CA ASP A 168 6.30 13.79 -42.54
C ASP A 168 5.24 14.36 -41.58
#